data_AF-A0A846IYP9-F1
#
_entry.id   AF-A0A846IYP9-F1
#
_cell.length_a   1.000
_cell.length_b   1.000
_cell.length_c   1.000
_cell.angle_alpha   90.00
_cell.angle_beta   90.00
_cell.angle_gamma   90.00
#
_symmetry.space_group_name_H-M   'P 1'
#
loop_
_entity.id
_entity.type
_entity.pdbx_description
1 polymer ?
#
loop_
_entity_poly.entity_id
_entity_poly.type
_entity_poly.pdbx_seq_one_letter_code
_entity_poly.pdbx_strand_id
1 'polypeptide(L)'
;PIGQSMSLNSENTYCLNINGMISNGVLNMNFGYNSKEYNEETIKEISNNYKNNLVNIINHCIEKDGQEQTPSDLGDSTLSIEELEFLTEQYLTTE
;
A
#
# COMPACT_ATOMS: atom_id res chain seq x y z
N PRO A 1 23.70 -11.18 -0.74
CA PRO A 1 23.55 -11.31 -2.20
C PRO A 1 22.19 -10.75 -2.64
N ILE A 2 22.17 -9.57 -3.25
CA ILE A 2 20.95 -9.05 -3.87
C ILE A 2 20.74 -9.88 -5.13
N GLY A 3 19.77 -10.79 -5.09
CA GLY A 3 19.43 -11.58 -6.27
C GLY A 3 18.93 -10.65 -7.35
N GLN A 4 19.69 -10.51 -8.44
CA GLN A 4 19.14 -9.99 -9.69
C GLN A 4 18.11 -11.01 -10.17
N SER A 5 16.86 -10.83 -9.73
CA SER A 5 15.82 -11.85 -9.92
C SER A 5 15.32 -11.93 -11.36
N MET A 6 15.81 -11.11 -12.27
CA MET A 6 15.46 -11.18 -13.69
C MET A 6 16.64 -10.81 -14.57
N SER A 7 16.79 -11.58 -15.65
CA SER A 7 17.70 -11.26 -16.75
C SER A 7 17.26 -9.95 -17.41
N LEU A 8 18.21 -9.10 -17.80
CA LEU A 8 17.96 -7.93 -18.68
C LEU A 8 17.27 -8.32 -20.01
N ASN A 9 17.31 -9.61 -20.34
CA ASN A 9 16.82 -10.20 -21.58
C ASN A 9 15.62 -11.14 -21.41
N SER A 10 15.02 -11.26 -20.22
CA SER A 10 13.77 -12.00 -20.09
C SER A 10 12.64 -11.20 -20.72
N GLU A 11 11.85 -11.83 -21.60
CA GLU A 11 10.57 -11.29 -22.03
C GLU A 11 9.73 -11.03 -20.77
N ASN A 12 9.68 -9.78 -20.32
CA ASN A 12 8.84 -9.38 -19.19
C ASN A 12 7.40 -9.61 -19.61
N THR A 13 6.74 -10.64 -19.07
CA THR A 13 5.33 -10.95 -19.33
C THR A 13 4.40 -9.78 -18.96
N TYR A 14 4.87 -8.86 -18.11
CA TYR A 14 4.16 -7.69 -17.63
C TYR A 14 4.94 -6.41 -17.92
N CYS A 15 4.25 -5.36 -18.36
CA CYS A 15 4.85 -4.07 -18.67
C CYS A 15 5.44 -3.35 -17.42
N LEU A 16 4.83 -3.60 -16.25
CA LEU A 16 5.28 -3.15 -14.93
C LEU A 16 5.05 -4.27 -13.90
N ASN A 17 6.06 -4.55 -13.08
CA ASN A 17 6.04 -5.55 -12.02
C ASN A 17 6.53 -4.92 -10.71
N ILE A 18 5.71 -4.99 -9.66
CA ILE A 18 5.98 -4.38 -8.36
C ILE A 18 6.09 -5.49 -7.32
N ASN A 19 7.23 -5.58 -6.64
CA ASN A 19 7.46 -6.57 -5.59
C ASN A 19 7.90 -5.90 -4.30
N GLY A 20 7.34 -6.32 -3.16
CA GLY A 20 7.68 -5.81 -1.84
C GLY A 20 8.20 -6.91 -0.94
N MET A 21 9.23 -6.61 -0.13
CA MET A 21 9.69 -7.50 0.94
C MET A 21 10.21 -6.72 2.14
N ILE A 22 10.09 -7.31 3.33
CA ILE A 22 10.72 -6.78 4.53
C ILE A 22 12.03 -7.53 4.74
N SER A 23 13.14 -6.80 4.86
CA SER A 23 14.45 -7.37 5.20
C SER A 23 15.15 -6.45 6.19
N ASN A 24 15.69 -7.01 7.27
CA ASN A 24 16.35 -6.27 8.36
C ASN A 24 15.47 -5.13 8.92
N GLY A 25 14.15 -5.38 9.05
CA GLY A 25 13.20 -4.39 9.56
C GLY A 25 12.84 -3.26 8.59
N VAL A 26 13.29 -3.33 7.34
CA VAL A 26 13.04 -2.30 6.33
C VAL A 26 12.18 -2.87 5.20
N LEU A 27 11.09 -2.16 4.87
CA LEU A 27 10.31 -2.43 3.67
C LEU A 27 11.09 -2.00 2.42
N ASN A 28 11.35 -2.95 1.54
CA ASN A 28 12.01 -2.73 0.26
C ASN A 28 11.00 -2.99 -0.86
N MET A 29 10.86 -2.03 -1.76
CA MET A 29 9.98 -2.11 -2.92
C MET A 29 10.82 -2.08 -4.20
N ASN A 30 10.57 -3.02 -5.11
CA ASN A 30 11.22 -3.12 -6.40
C ASN A 30 10.20 -2.94 -7.54
N PHE A 31 10.50 -2.02 -8.46
CA PHE A 31 9.68 -1.71 -9.63
C PHE A 31 10.43 -2.15 -10.89
N GLY A 32 10.18 -3.38 -11.33
CA GLY A 32 10.68 -3.89 -12.60
C GLY A 32 9.77 -3.47 -13.74
N TYR A 33 10.33 -3.10 -14.89
CA TYR A 33 9.53 -2.61 -16.02
C TYR A 33 10.13 -3.04 -17.36
N ASN A 34 9.30 -3.04 -18.40
CA ASN A 34 9.75 -3.20 -19.77
C ASN A 34 10.32 -1.87 -20.29
N SER A 35 11.64 -1.81 -20.51
CA SER A 35 12.33 -0.61 -20.99
C SER A 35 11.97 -0.21 -22.43
N LYS A 36 11.29 -1.09 -23.18
CA LYS A 36 10.72 -0.77 -24.50
C LYS A 36 9.39 -0.01 -24.40
N GLU A 37 8.73 -0.06 -23.25
CA GLU A 37 7.40 0.56 -23.02
C GLU A 37 7.49 1.78 -22.11
N TYR A 38 8.39 1.76 -21.11
CA TYR A 38 8.57 2.84 -20.17
C TYR A 38 10.03 3.28 -20.10
N ASN A 39 10.24 4.58 -19.91
CA ASN A 39 11.54 5.13 -19.57
C ASN A 39 11.77 5.11 -18.04
N GLU A 40 13.03 5.19 -17.65
CA GLU A 40 13.42 5.16 -16.23
C GLU A 40 12.83 6.32 -15.43
N GLU A 41 12.73 7.51 -16.02
CA GLU A 41 12.21 8.71 -15.36
C GLU A 41 10.77 8.54 -14.90
N THR A 42 9.90 7.99 -15.75
CA THR A 42 8.51 7.69 -15.43
C THR A 42 8.40 6.69 -14.29
N ILE A 43 9.17 5.61 -14.31
CA ILE A 43 9.13 4.60 -13.24
C ILE A 43 9.69 5.16 -11.93
N LYS A 44 10.70 6.03 -12.00
CA LYS A 44 11.24 6.72 -10.84
C LYS A 44 10.20 7.64 -10.21
N GLU A 45 9.47 8.41 -11.03
CA GLU A 45 8.36 9.24 -10.55
C GLU A 45 7.28 8.39 -9.86
N ILE A 46 6.85 7.29 -10.49
CA ILE A 46 5.89 6.35 -9.89
C ILE A 46 6.38 5.81 -8.55
N SER A 47 7.63 5.35 -8.48
CA SER A 47 8.19 4.79 -7.24
C SER A 47 8.31 5.81 -6.11
N ASN A 48 8.63 7.07 -6.44
CA ASN A 48 8.67 8.16 -5.49
C ASN A 48 7.27 8.52 -4.98
N ASN A 49 6.29 8.62 -5.89
CA ASN A 49 4.90 8.88 -5.55
C ASN A 49 4.32 7.76 -4.68
N TYR A 50 4.60 6.50 -5.01
CA TYR A 50 4.22 5.35 -4.19
C TYR A 50 4.76 5.47 -2.76
N LYS A 51 6.06 5.77 -2.61
CA LYS A 51 6.69 5.94 -1.29
C LYS A 51 6.03 7.08 -0.51
N ASN A 52 5.85 8.24 -1.13
CA ASN A 52 5.27 9.41 -0.48
C ASN A 52 3.83 9.12 -0.02
N ASN A 53 3.02 8.52 -0.88
CA ASN A 53 1.65 8.15 -0.54
C ASN A 53 1.59 7.10 0.57
N LEU A 54 2.46 6.09 0.55
CA LEU A 54 2.51 5.08 1.61
C LEU A 54 2.90 5.70 2.95
N VAL A 55 3.88 6.60 2.97
CA VAL A 55 4.27 7.33 4.20
C VAL A 55 3.11 8.20 4.69
N ASN A 56 2.41 8.88 3.80
CA ASN A 56 1.23 9.69 4.18
C ASN A 56 0.12 8.83 4.79
N ILE A 57 -0.15 7.65 4.22
CA ILE A 57 -1.12 6.69 4.78
C ILE A 57 -0.67 6.21 6.15
N ILE A 58 0.61 5.85 6.32
CA ILE A 58 1.16 5.42 7.61
C ILE A 58 1.00 6.53 8.67
N ASN A 59 1.35 7.77 8.34
CA ASN A 59 1.22 8.89 9.26
C ASN A 59 -0.25 9.13 9.63
N HIS A 60 -1.14 9.10 8.64
CA HIS A 60 -2.57 9.20 8.88
C HIS A 60 -3.08 8.12 9.84
N CYS A 61 -2.70 6.87 9.64
CA CYS A 61 -3.09 5.76 10.52
C CYS A 61 -2.52 5.88 11.94
N ILE A 62 -1.34 6.49 12.12
CA ILE A 62 -0.75 6.72 13.43
C ILE A 62 -1.42 7.90 14.16
N GLU A 63 -1.87 8.92 13.42
CA GLU A 63 -2.55 10.10 13.98
C GLU A 63 -4.01 9.83 14.35
N LYS A 64 -4.61 8.76 13.83
CA LYS A 64 -5.95 8.30 14.23
C LYS A 64 -5.91 7.71 15.64
N ASP A 65 -6.74 8.25 16.52
CA ASP A 65 -6.86 7.79 17.90
C ASP A 65 -7.80 6.57 17.94
N GLY A 66 -7.23 5.38 18.16
CA GLY A 66 -7.96 4.11 18.22
C GLY A 66 -7.91 3.27 16.93
N GLN A 67 -8.16 1.97 17.09
CA GLN A 67 -8.27 1.04 15.98
C GLN A 67 -9.59 1.30 15.25
N GLU A 68 -9.54 1.74 13.98
CA GLU A 68 -10.74 1.79 13.14
C GLU A 68 -11.23 0.35 12.97
N GLN A 69 -12.26 -0.01 13.73
CA GLN A 69 -12.91 -1.30 13.56
C GLN A 69 -13.52 -1.33 12.18
N THR A 70 -13.26 -2.40 11.45
CA THR A 70 -13.97 -2.68 10.22
C THR A 70 -15.23 -3.49 10.55
N PRO A 71 -16.29 -3.42 9.73
CA PRO A 71 -17.46 -4.29 9.89
C PRO A 71 -17.11 -5.79 9.99
N SER A 72 -16.06 -6.20 9.27
CA SER A 72 -15.49 -7.56 9.37
C SER A 72 -14.94 -7.93 10.75
N ASP A 73 -14.40 -6.98 11.52
CA ASP A 73 -13.93 -7.23 12.89
C ASP A 73 -15.10 -7.52 13.86
N LEU A 74 -16.33 -7.13 13.48
CA LEU A 74 -17.56 -7.33 14.24
C LEU A 74 -18.42 -8.49 13.72
N GLY A 75 -17.97 -9.17 12.65
CA GLY A 75 -18.68 -10.30 12.06
C GLY A 75 -19.87 -9.91 11.17
N ASP A 76 -20.05 -8.64 10.85
CA ASP A 76 -21.12 -8.16 9.97
C ASP A 76 -20.54 -7.70 8.63
N SER A 77 -20.66 -8.55 7.61
CA SER A 77 -20.19 -8.25 6.25
C SER A 77 -21.15 -7.39 5.44
N THR A 78 -22.32 -7.03 6.00
CA THR A 78 -23.34 -6.24 5.31
C THR A 78 -23.34 -4.78 5.72
N LEU A 79 -22.80 -4.48 6.90
CA LEU A 79 -22.59 -3.13 7.38
C LEU A 79 -21.47 -2.45 6.58
N SER A 80 -21.73 -1.25 6.05
CA SER A 80 -20.70 -0.46 5.37
C SER A 80 -19.76 0.21 6.37
N ILE A 81 -18.59 0.65 5.92
CA ILE A 81 -17.67 1.37 6.80
C ILE A 81 -18.25 2.72 7.23
N GLU A 82 -19.00 3.38 6.35
CA GLU A 82 -19.69 4.64 6.64
C GLU A 82 -20.82 4.48 7.66
N GLU A 83 -21.56 3.37 7.59
CA GLU A 83 -22.60 3.04 8.57
C GLU A 83 -21.98 2.74 9.95
N LEU A 84 -20.84 2.03 9.97
CA LEU A 84 -20.10 1.76 11.20
C LEU A 84 -19.50 3.04 11.80
N GLU A 85 -18.95 3.94 10.99
CA GLU A 85 -18.46 5.26 11.43
C GLU A 85 -19.60 6.07 12.05
N PHE A 86 -20.76 6.15 11.39
CA PHE A 86 -21.93 6.85 11.92
C PHE A 86 -22.40 6.30 13.27
N LEU A 87 -22.46 4.97 13.42
CA LEU A 87 -22.82 4.34 14.69
C LEU A 87 -21.79 4.65 15.77
N THR A 88 -20.51 4.49 15.45
CA THR A 88 -19.39 4.77 16.37
C THR A 88 -19.41 6.22 16.87
N GLU A 89 -19.62 7.19 15.97
CA GLU A 89 -19.75 8.61 16.32
C GLU A 89 -21.00 8.91 17.18
N GLN A 90 -22.13 8.25 16.88
CA GLN A 90 -23.38 8.43 17.64
C GLN A 90 -23.25 7.97 19.10
N TYR A 91 -22.50 6.89 19.37
CA TYR A 91 -22.39 6.29 20.70
C TYR A 91 -21.13 6.73 21.50
N LEU A 92 -20.13 7.37 20.88
CA LEU A 92 -18.94 7.92 21.57
C LEU A 92 -19.14 9.32 22.18
N THR A 93 -20.31 9.95 22.02
CA THR A 93 -20.63 11.27 22.64
C THR A 93 -21.28 11.18 24.02
N THR A 94 -21.42 9.98 24.58
CA THR A 94 -21.94 9.76 25.94
C THR A 94 -20.86 9.20 26.86
N GLU A 95 -19.89 10.03 27.25
CA GLU A 95 -19.21 10.01 28.56
C GLU A 95 -18.89 11.43 29.01
#